data_AF-A0A561Q190-F1
#
_entry.id   AF-A0A561Q190-F1
#
_cell.length_a   1.000
_cell.length_b   1.000
_cell.length_c   1.000
_cell.angle_alpha   90.00
_cell.angle_beta   90.00
_cell.angle_gamma   90.00
#
_symmetry.space_group_name_H-M   'P 1'
#
loop_
_entity.id
_entity.type
_entity.pdbx_description
1 polymer ?
#
loop_
_entity_poly.entity_id
_entity_poly.type
_entity_poly.pdbx_seq_one_letter_code
_entity_poly.pdbx_strand_id
1 'polypeptide(L)'
;MRIPFCVLLNIEITAKLSRSARGLRYVTILCFFSLIFPFSSVSSQSCPVPKIRKYALGQRPVVTPLLASVTNAGNAADGNPVTNSTLNATLGVLGLVTATQYLSFNSQVAAGTPIYVKINYPVNLVGLGSSFTVQPFVYDASHNEQPVGQAYTAGDLLAVLSGAGDMEVSFTPQTAAGTPVAYDGVSVTLNGVLSVGASMGVYDAYILQDATSATCNQPIDVLAGIRAGGLSIANATGSVTNKWNAIDVDPTLSTYAQLNTGAAVLTQVFETVLFNTTTRPGDSIYIVLQDPGAGLLDLNLLTGFTIQPYLGKTAAGSAITNTNTLLNLRLLSGAGNKYVLSAAIPAAFDRIDISMGGLVGALSSLRIYDVKTIMPVPTYGLTINGSASANPVCIKDAGKLQLNISNTDPCAIYNWYQSNNTTLLGTGSSFKPVITSPGTYTYYVEAVRSGCNSVASNRIPVTVNVVPRPGAPLLTIQLNP
;
A
#
# COMPACT_ATOMS: atom_id res chain seq x y z
N MET A 1 -9.22 24.66 30.48
CA MET A 1 -9.03 23.32 29.88
C MET A 1 -8.71 22.37 31.02
N ARG A 2 -9.72 21.62 31.48
CA ARG A 2 -9.75 20.98 32.81
C ARG A 2 -9.29 19.52 32.76
N ILE A 3 -8.38 19.20 33.67
CA ILE A 3 -8.03 17.87 34.20
C ILE A 3 -9.17 17.43 35.14
N PRO A 4 -9.57 16.14 35.19
CA PRO A 4 -10.52 15.68 36.20
C PRO A 4 -9.79 15.34 37.50
N PHE A 5 -10.22 15.99 38.59
CA PHE A 5 -9.93 15.62 39.97
C PHE A 5 -10.97 14.61 40.45
N CYS A 6 -10.51 13.51 41.05
CA CYS A 6 -11.35 12.51 41.71
C CYS A 6 -11.78 13.06 43.09
N VAL A 7 -13.10 13.15 43.34
CA VAL A 7 -13.66 13.50 44.65
C VAL A 7 -14.49 12.30 45.14
N LEU A 8 -14.02 11.68 46.23
CA LEU A 8 -14.77 10.75 47.05
C LEU A 8 -15.86 11.52 47.80
N LEU A 9 -17.13 11.20 47.56
CA LEU A 9 -18.26 11.72 48.32
C LEU A 9 -18.86 10.59 49.16
N ASN A 10 -18.60 10.60 50.47
CA ASN A 10 -19.36 9.84 51.45
C ASN A 10 -20.70 10.55 51.67
N ILE A 11 -21.82 9.87 51.43
CA ILE A 11 -23.16 10.35 51.79
C ILE A 11 -23.68 9.46 52.94
N GLU A 12 -23.71 10.01 54.16
CA GLU A 12 -24.60 9.55 55.23
C GLU A 12 -25.96 10.23 55.03
N ILE A 13 -27.03 9.44 54.87
CA ILE A 13 -28.40 9.95 54.88
C ILE A 13 -28.98 9.75 56.28
N THR A 14 -29.06 10.84 57.06
CA THR A 14 -29.86 10.88 58.28
C THR A 14 -31.28 11.34 57.93
N ALA A 15 -32.27 10.45 57.95
CA ALA A 15 -33.68 10.81 57.78
C ALA A 15 -34.34 11.08 59.14
N LYS A 16 -34.91 12.28 59.29
CA LYS A 16 -35.68 12.75 60.44
C LYS A 16 -37.06 12.04 60.47
N LEU A 17 -37.32 11.24 61.49
CA LEU A 17 -38.62 10.59 61.73
C LEU A 17 -39.63 11.58 62.33
N SER A 18 -40.84 11.63 61.76
CA SER A 18 -42.07 12.03 62.45
C SER A 18 -43.16 10.99 62.13
N ARG A 19 -43.85 10.53 63.17
CA ARG A 19 -44.77 9.38 63.22
C ARG A 19 -46.03 9.57 62.36
N SER A 20 -46.48 8.52 61.69
CA SER A 20 -47.66 7.72 62.13
C SER A 20 -48.22 6.84 61.00
N ALA A 21 -48.08 5.53 61.19
CA ALA A 21 -48.94 4.42 60.77
C ALA A 21 -49.60 4.42 59.38
N ARG A 22 -49.14 3.50 58.51
CA ARG A 22 -49.86 2.26 58.10
C ARG A 22 -49.19 1.65 56.85
N GLY A 23 -49.02 0.33 56.88
CA GLY A 23 -49.21 -0.50 55.68
C GLY A 23 -47.96 -1.03 54.97
N LEU A 24 -48.08 -2.31 54.62
CA LEU A 24 -47.45 -3.02 53.49
C LEU A 24 -46.01 -3.56 53.66
N ARG A 25 -45.96 -4.87 53.92
CA ARG A 25 -44.77 -5.73 53.80
C ARG A 25 -44.45 -5.95 52.31
N TYR A 26 -43.30 -5.48 51.85
CA TYR A 26 -42.78 -5.75 50.52
C TYR A 26 -41.93 -7.03 50.51
N VAL A 27 -42.20 -7.86 49.50
CA VAL A 27 -41.45 -9.07 49.12
C VAL A 27 -40.06 -8.65 48.63
N THR A 28 -39.01 -9.21 49.21
CA THR A 28 -37.62 -8.98 48.79
C THR A 28 -37.34 -9.73 47.50
N ILE A 29 -37.31 -9.03 46.37
CA ILE A 29 -36.75 -9.53 45.10
C ILE A 29 -35.26 -9.15 45.09
N LEU A 30 -34.38 -10.15 45.18
CA LEU A 30 -32.95 -9.97 44.94
C LEU A 30 -32.72 -9.72 43.44
N CYS A 31 -32.52 -8.47 43.04
CA CYS A 31 -31.96 -8.14 41.73
C CYS A 31 -30.42 -8.23 41.81
N PHE A 32 -29.86 -9.31 41.27
CA PHE A 32 -28.44 -9.37 40.89
C PHE A 32 -28.22 -8.45 39.68
N PHE A 33 -27.83 -7.19 39.91
CA PHE A 33 -27.28 -6.35 38.85
C PHE A 33 -25.82 -6.76 38.63
N SER A 34 -25.62 -7.73 37.74
CA SER A 34 -24.29 -8.05 37.22
C SER A 34 -23.85 -6.87 36.34
N LEU A 35 -23.05 -5.97 36.91
CA LEU A 35 -22.32 -4.93 36.18
C LEU A 35 -21.22 -5.63 35.36
N ILE A 36 -21.61 -6.17 34.20
CA ILE A 36 -20.68 -6.56 33.15
C ILE A 36 -20.17 -5.26 32.55
N PHE A 37 -19.07 -4.73 33.09
CA PHE A 37 -18.23 -3.82 32.32
C PHE A 37 -17.73 -4.62 31.12
N PRO A 38 -17.95 -4.20 29.87
CA PRO A 38 -17.17 -4.74 28.78
C PRO A 38 -15.73 -4.34 29.08
N PHE A 39 -14.92 -5.30 29.52
CA PHE A 39 -13.50 -5.25 29.28
C PHE A 39 -13.39 -5.16 27.76
N SER A 40 -13.21 -3.94 27.24
CA SER A 40 -12.63 -3.76 25.92
C SER A 40 -11.33 -4.51 25.98
N SER A 41 -11.31 -5.69 25.36
CA SER A 41 -10.06 -6.38 25.10
C SER A 41 -9.14 -5.34 24.48
N VAL A 42 -7.96 -5.17 25.09
CA VAL A 42 -6.83 -4.61 24.35
C VAL A 42 -6.77 -5.47 23.10
N SER A 43 -7.19 -4.93 21.96
CA SER A 43 -6.95 -5.61 20.71
C SER A 43 -5.45 -5.81 20.70
N SER A 44 -5.01 -7.07 20.68
CA SER A 44 -3.66 -7.36 20.24
C SER A 44 -3.59 -6.76 18.84
N GLN A 45 -3.08 -5.54 18.72
CA GLN A 45 -2.94 -4.84 17.46
C GLN A 45 -1.97 -5.68 16.64
N SER A 46 -2.51 -6.60 15.85
CA SER A 46 -1.71 -7.48 15.01
C SER A 46 -1.09 -6.61 13.92
N CYS A 47 0.24 -6.54 13.92
CA CYS A 47 0.97 -5.89 12.84
C CYS A 47 0.65 -6.61 11.52
N PRO A 48 0.45 -5.87 10.40
CA PRO A 48 0.28 -6.48 9.09
C PRO A 48 1.44 -7.43 8.83
N VAL A 49 1.09 -8.70 8.59
CA VAL A 49 2.09 -9.71 8.21
C VAL A 49 2.41 -9.50 6.74
N PRO A 50 3.70 -9.40 6.36
CA PRO A 50 4.07 -9.30 4.95
C PRO A 50 3.51 -10.49 4.15
N LYS A 51 3.07 -10.21 2.92
CA LYS A 51 2.57 -11.27 2.03
C LYS A 51 3.57 -11.52 0.91
N ILE A 52 3.69 -12.77 0.49
CA ILE A 52 4.43 -13.17 -0.72
C ILE A 52 3.49 -13.82 -1.71
N ARG A 53 3.80 -13.66 -3.00
CA ARG A 53 3.08 -14.32 -4.08
C ARG A 53 3.57 -15.76 -4.21
N LYS A 54 2.66 -16.73 -4.09
CA LYS A 54 2.89 -18.10 -4.55
C LYS A 54 2.26 -18.22 -5.93
N TYR A 55 3.09 -18.29 -6.96
CA TYR A 55 2.66 -18.41 -8.35
C TYR A 55 2.21 -19.84 -8.69
N ALA A 56 1.27 -19.93 -9.62
CA ALA A 56 0.95 -21.15 -10.35
C ALA A 56 2.04 -21.39 -11.39
N LEU A 57 2.79 -22.48 -11.25
CA LEU A 57 3.96 -22.79 -12.08
C LEU A 57 3.73 -23.97 -13.04
N GLY A 58 2.60 -24.67 -12.91
CA GLY A 58 2.15 -25.65 -13.90
C GLY A 58 1.33 -24.98 -14.99
N GLN A 59 1.40 -25.49 -16.23
CA GLN A 59 0.66 -24.91 -17.35
C GLN A 59 0.27 -25.94 -18.41
N ARG A 60 -0.85 -25.69 -19.09
CA ARG A 60 -1.28 -26.45 -20.27
C ARG A 60 -2.03 -25.54 -21.25
N PRO A 61 -1.59 -25.38 -22.51
CA PRO A 61 -2.35 -24.67 -23.52
C PRO A 61 -3.34 -25.62 -24.20
N VAL A 62 -4.57 -25.16 -24.45
CA VAL A 62 -5.62 -25.91 -25.17
C VAL A 62 -6.29 -24.98 -26.17
N VAL A 63 -6.55 -25.46 -27.39
CA VAL A 63 -7.20 -24.68 -28.45
C VAL A 63 -8.29 -25.51 -29.14
N THR A 64 -9.34 -24.86 -29.65
CA THR A 64 -10.28 -25.44 -30.63
C THR A 64 -9.89 -25.02 -32.05
N PRO A 65 -10.13 -25.83 -33.11
CA PRO A 65 -9.15 -26.01 -34.20
C PRO A 65 -8.96 -24.85 -35.20
N LEU A 66 -7.84 -24.96 -35.93
CA LEU A 66 -7.28 -24.20 -37.07
C LEU A 66 -7.07 -22.68 -36.93
N LEU A 67 -7.81 -21.98 -36.06
CA LEU A 67 -7.77 -20.51 -35.99
C LEU A 67 -7.42 -19.94 -34.61
N ALA A 68 -7.14 -20.79 -33.62
CA ALA A 68 -6.66 -20.38 -32.31
C ALA A 68 -5.21 -20.82 -32.07
N SER A 69 -4.47 -20.04 -31.29
CA SER A 69 -3.13 -20.41 -30.82
C SER A 69 -2.87 -19.87 -29.42
N VAL A 70 -1.99 -20.56 -28.70
CA VAL A 70 -1.38 -20.04 -27.47
C VAL A 70 0.13 -20.04 -27.71
N THR A 71 0.74 -18.87 -27.76
CA THR A 71 2.20 -18.72 -27.92
C THR A 71 2.84 -18.40 -26.58
N ASN A 72 4.11 -18.81 -26.42
CA ASN A 72 4.88 -18.60 -25.19
C ASN A 72 4.17 -19.09 -23.91
N ALA A 73 3.44 -20.21 -23.98
CA ALA A 73 2.63 -20.72 -22.88
C ALA A 73 3.39 -20.85 -21.54
N GLY A 74 4.68 -21.22 -21.59
CA GLY A 74 5.54 -21.34 -20.42
C GLY A 74 5.79 -20.03 -19.67
N ASN A 75 5.73 -18.88 -20.36
CA ASN A 75 5.90 -17.57 -19.73
C ASN A 75 4.78 -17.23 -18.74
N ALA A 76 3.59 -17.83 -18.89
CA ALA A 76 2.50 -17.59 -17.95
C ALA A 76 2.66 -18.32 -16.60
N ALA A 77 3.72 -19.14 -16.48
CA ALA A 77 3.94 -20.06 -15.36
C ALA A 77 5.43 -20.11 -14.95
N ASP A 78 6.19 -19.06 -15.22
CA ASP A 78 7.61 -18.94 -14.87
C ASP A 78 7.85 -18.15 -13.56
N GLY A 79 6.79 -17.60 -12.97
CA GLY A 79 6.85 -16.77 -11.77
C GLY A 79 7.41 -15.36 -12.00
N ASN A 80 7.58 -14.95 -13.25
CA ASN A 80 8.04 -13.62 -13.64
C ASN A 80 6.83 -12.76 -14.11
N PRO A 81 6.45 -11.72 -13.35
CA PRO A 81 5.27 -10.89 -13.67
C PRO A 81 5.44 -10.02 -14.94
N VAL A 82 6.61 -10.05 -15.58
CA VAL A 82 6.93 -9.30 -16.80
C VAL A 82 6.56 -10.08 -18.07
N THR A 83 6.77 -11.39 -18.06
CA THR A 83 6.60 -12.27 -19.22
C THR A 83 5.16 -12.79 -19.29
N ASN A 84 4.65 -13.04 -20.50
CA ASN A 84 3.31 -13.56 -20.68
C ASN A 84 3.23 -14.62 -21.79
N SER A 85 2.20 -15.46 -21.70
CA SER A 85 1.68 -16.18 -22.86
C SER A 85 0.72 -15.28 -23.64
N THR A 86 0.55 -15.55 -24.93
CA THR A 86 -0.39 -14.82 -25.78
C THR A 86 -1.43 -15.78 -26.32
N LEU A 87 -2.70 -15.52 -25.99
CA LEU A 87 -3.85 -16.25 -26.49
C LEU A 87 -4.33 -15.54 -27.75
N ASN A 88 -4.51 -16.26 -28.85
CA ASN A 88 -5.01 -15.73 -30.11
C ASN A 88 -6.22 -16.54 -30.55
N ALA A 89 -7.29 -15.85 -30.95
CA ALA A 89 -8.48 -16.44 -31.56
C ALA A 89 -8.82 -15.64 -32.82
N THR A 90 -8.47 -16.18 -33.98
CA THR A 90 -8.66 -15.55 -35.29
C THR A 90 -10.06 -15.88 -35.81
N LEU A 91 -10.83 -14.85 -36.22
CA LEU A 91 -12.08 -14.99 -36.99
C LEU A 91 -12.97 -16.17 -36.58
N GLY A 92 -13.66 -16.05 -35.45
CA GLY A 92 -14.58 -17.09 -34.95
C GLY A 92 -16.04 -16.80 -35.31
N VAL A 93 -16.75 -17.82 -35.79
CA VAL A 93 -18.20 -17.92 -35.60
C VAL A 93 -18.43 -18.09 -34.09
N LEU A 94 -19.32 -17.28 -33.50
CA LEU A 94 -19.60 -17.17 -32.05
C LEU A 94 -19.26 -18.43 -31.23
N GLY A 95 -18.16 -18.39 -30.48
CA GLY A 95 -17.83 -19.41 -29.47
C GLY A 95 -17.21 -20.73 -29.96
N LEU A 96 -16.94 -20.91 -31.27
CA LEU A 96 -16.30 -22.14 -31.78
C LEU A 96 -14.77 -22.11 -31.75
N VAL A 97 -14.17 -20.91 -31.73
CA VAL A 97 -12.72 -20.71 -31.70
C VAL A 97 -12.34 -20.21 -30.31
N THR A 98 -11.56 -21.00 -29.59
CA THR A 98 -11.11 -20.68 -28.23
C THR A 98 -9.62 -20.96 -28.10
N ALA A 99 -8.94 -20.07 -27.38
CA ALA A 99 -7.58 -20.30 -26.90
C ALA A 99 -7.61 -20.27 -25.38
N THR A 100 -7.17 -21.35 -24.75
CA THR A 100 -7.21 -21.53 -23.30
C THR A 100 -5.81 -21.76 -22.75
N GLN A 101 -5.45 -21.03 -21.71
CA GLN A 101 -4.27 -21.25 -20.90
C GLN A 101 -4.70 -21.75 -19.52
N TYR A 102 -4.35 -22.99 -19.18
CA TYR A 102 -4.46 -23.51 -17.82
C TYR A 102 -3.19 -23.13 -17.04
N LEU A 103 -3.37 -22.72 -15.79
CA LEU A 103 -2.33 -22.45 -14.81
C LEU A 103 -2.64 -23.20 -13.51
N SER A 104 -1.71 -24.02 -13.03
CA SER A 104 -1.89 -24.87 -11.83
C SER A 104 -0.85 -24.64 -10.75
N PHE A 105 -1.29 -24.85 -9.50
CA PHE A 105 -0.44 -24.91 -8.32
C PHE A 105 0.05 -26.35 -8.11
N ASN A 106 1.21 -26.50 -7.46
CA ASN A 106 1.75 -27.83 -7.11
C ASN A 106 0.93 -28.59 -6.06
N SER A 107 -0.05 -27.94 -5.45
CA SER A 107 -0.87 -28.48 -4.38
C SER A 107 -2.22 -27.79 -4.40
N GLN A 108 -3.29 -28.55 -4.18
CA GLN A 108 -4.64 -27.99 -4.08
C GLN A 108 -4.69 -26.84 -3.07
N VAL A 109 -5.26 -25.73 -3.51
CA VAL A 109 -5.47 -24.54 -2.69
C VAL A 109 -6.79 -24.68 -1.94
N ALA A 110 -6.76 -24.39 -0.65
CA ALA A 110 -7.91 -24.51 0.23
C ALA A 110 -9.04 -23.54 -0.17
N ALA A 111 -10.29 -23.99 0.04
CA ALA A 111 -11.48 -23.18 -0.16
C ALA A 111 -11.42 -21.86 0.62
N GLY A 112 -11.90 -20.78 0.00
CA GLY A 112 -11.89 -19.44 0.61
C GLY A 112 -10.59 -18.65 0.39
N THR A 113 -9.60 -19.22 -0.30
CA THR A 113 -8.37 -18.51 -0.67
C THR A 113 -8.61 -17.69 -1.94
N PRO A 114 -8.40 -16.36 -1.94
CA PRO A 114 -8.48 -15.56 -3.15
C PRO A 114 -7.34 -15.87 -4.13
N ILE A 115 -7.66 -15.90 -5.42
CA ILE A 115 -6.67 -15.97 -6.50
C ILE A 115 -6.60 -14.65 -7.25
N TYR A 116 -5.41 -14.33 -7.75
CA TYR A 116 -5.11 -13.19 -8.59
C TYR A 116 -4.61 -13.70 -9.95
N VAL A 117 -5.10 -13.13 -11.04
CA VAL A 117 -4.72 -13.46 -12.41
C VAL A 117 -4.37 -12.17 -13.13
N LYS A 118 -3.12 -12.05 -13.56
CA LYS A 118 -2.64 -10.88 -14.28
C LYS A 118 -2.77 -11.10 -15.79
N ILE A 119 -3.46 -10.21 -16.47
CA ILE A 119 -3.73 -10.29 -17.92
C ILE A 119 -3.40 -8.97 -18.61
N ASN A 120 -3.11 -9.01 -19.91
CA ASN A 120 -3.14 -7.85 -20.79
C ASN A 120 -4.42 -7.93 -21.64
N TYR A 121 -5.34 -6.98 -21.43
CA TYR A 121 -6.63 -6.92 -22.11
C TYR A 121 -6.65 -5.75 -23.10
N PRO A 122 -6.58 -6.00 -24.41
CA PRO A 122 -6.46 -4.94 -25.38
C PRO A 122 -7.78 -4.21 -25.68
N VAL A 123 -7.65 -3.01 -26.24
CA VAL A 123 -8.75 -2.07 -26.52
C VAL A 123 -9.87 -2.66 -27.38
N ASN A 124 -9.53 -3.53 -28.33
CA ASN A 124 -10.50 -4.12 -29.25
C ASN A 124 -11.37 -5.20 -28.59
N LEU A 125 -11.03 -5.64 -27.38
CA LEU A 125 -11.87 -6.53 -26.60
C LEU A 125 -12.78 -5.75 -25.63
N VAL A 126 -12.45 -4.50 -25.30
CA VAL A 126 -13.24 -3.72 -24.36
C VAL A 126 -14.64 -3.45 -24.90
N GLY A 127 -15.65 -3.71 -24.06
CA GLY A 127 -17.06 -3.63 -24.43
C GLY A 127 -17.61 -4.92 -25.05
N LEU A 128 -16.77 -5.92 -25.33
CA LEU A 128 -17.19 -7.25 -25.77
C LEU A 128 -17.33 -8.15 -24.53
N GLY A 129 -18.49 -8.09 -23.86
CA GLY A 129 -18.70 -8.61 -22.51
C GLY A 129 -18.30 -10.09 -22.25
N SER A 130 -18.34 -10.98 -23.24
CA SER A 130 -17.95 -12.40 -23.09
C SER A 130 -16.65 -12.75 -23.81
N SER A 131 -15.78 -11.77 -24.09
CA SER A 131 -14.55 -11.98 -24.85
C SER A 131 -13.59 -12.96 -24.18
N PHE A 132 -13.57 -13.03 -22.85
CA PHE A 132 -12.80 -14.04 -22.12
C PHE A 132 -13.55 -14.53 -20.88
N THR A 133 -13.12 -15.70 -20.41
CA THR A 133 -13.63 -16.35 -19.20
C THR A 133 -12.46 -16.84 -18.35
N VAL A 134 -12.59 -16.74 -17.02
CA VAL A 134 -11.69 -17.38 -16.05
C VAL A 134 -12.48 -18.42 -15.27
N GLN A 135 -11.99 -19.66 -15.21
CA GLN A 135 -12.67 -20.78 -14.55
C GLN A 135 -11.70 -21.53 -13.62
N PRO A 136 -11.99 -21.62 -12.31
CA PRO A 136 -11.25 -22.51 -11.43
C PRO A 136 -11.45 -23.97 -11.83
N PHE A 137 -10.44 -24.80 -11.61
CA PHE A 137 -10.52 -26.23 -11.85
C PHE A 137 -9.85 -27.04 -10.74
N VAL A 138 -10.19 -28.33 -10.67
CA VAL A 138 -9.48 -29.36 -9.91
C VAL A 138 -9.02 -30.48 -10.84
N TYR A 139 -8.03 -31.27 -10.43
CA TYR A 139 -7.68 -32.49 -11.15
C TYR A 139 -8.57 -33.66 -10.71
N ASP A 140 -9.11 -34.40 -11.67
CA ASP A 140 -9.73 -35.71 -11.39
C ASP A 140 -8.69 -36.80 -11.11
N ALA A 141 -9.17 -38.01 -10.81
CA ALA A 141 -8.30 -39.17 -10.55
C ALA A 141 -7.41 -39.57 -11.75
N SER A 142 -7.78 -39.14 -12.96
CA SER A 142 -7.01 -39.36 -14.20
C SER A 142 -6.13 -38.15 -14.55
N HIS A 143 -6.02 -37.17 -13.66
CA HIS A 143 -5.24 -35.95 -13.83
C HIS A 143 -5.73 -35.06 -14.99
N ASN A 144 -7.03 -35.09 -15.29
CA ASN A 144 -7.65 -34.13 -16.20
C ASN A 144 -8.24 -32.95 -15.41
N GLU A 145 -8.18 -31.76 -16.00
CA GLU A 145 -8.77 -30.56 -15.44
C GLU A 145 -10.31 -30.62 -15.52
N GLN A 146 -10.95 -30.56 -14.36
CA GLN A 146 -12.40 -30.50 -14.21
C GLN A 146 -12.81 -29.14 -13.64
N PRO A 147 -13.72 -28.39 -14.28
CA PRO A 147 -14.22 -27.13 -13.75
C PRO A 147 -14.76 -27.28 -12.33
N VAL A 148 -14.43 -26.35 -11.45
CA VAL A 148 -14.96 -26.26 -10.09
C VAL A 148 -15.45 -24.84 -9.81
N GLY A 149 -16.59 -24.71 -9.14
CA GLY A 149 -17.20 -23.41 -8.88
C GLY A 149 -17.70 -22.72 -10.16
N GLN A 150 -18.00 -21.43 -10.05
CA GLN A 150 -18.52 -20.63 -11.15
C GLN A 150 -17.41 -20.09 -12.07
N ALA A 151 -17.76 -19.90 -13.34
CA ALA A 151 -16.96 -19.14 -14.31
C ALA A 151 -17.10 -17.63 -14.04
N TYR A 152 -16.04 -16.88 -14.36
CA TYR A 152 -16.01 -15.42 -14.30
C TYR A 152 -15.76 -14.86 -15.69
N THR A 153 -16.74 -14.17 -16.25
CA THR A 153 -16.62 -13.55 -17.58
C THR A 153 -16.02 -12.15 -17.49
N ALA A 154 -15.57 -11.59 -18.62
CA ALA A 154 -15.22 -10.17 -18.68
C ALA A 154 -16.37 -9.27 -18.16
N GLY A 155 -17.64 -9.64 -18.44
CA GLY A 155 -18.86 -9.05 -17.88
C GLY A 155 -18.92 -8.99 -16.36
N ASP A 156 -18.62 -10.10 -15.71
CA ASP A 156 -18.62 -10.19 -14.24
C ASP A 156 -17.45 -9.41 -13.62
N LEU A 157 -16.36 -9.31 -14.40
CA LEU A 157 -15.15 -8.62 -14.02
C LEU A 157 -15.19 -7.12 -14.38
N LEU A 158 -16.18 -6.64 -15.14
CA LEU A 158 -16.26 -5.28 -15.72
C LEU A 158 -16.33 -4.15 -14.68
N ALA A 159 -16.73 -4.44 -13.44
CA ALA A 159 -16.53 -3.51 -12.31
C ALA A 159 -15.03 -3.18 -12.06
N VAL A 160 -14.12 -4.00 -12.59
CA VAL A 160 -12.65 -3.86 -12.56
C VAL A 160 -12.10 -3.46 -13.95
N LEU A 161 -12.82 -3.69 -15.05
CA LEU A 161 -12.35 -3.50 -16.44
C LEU A 161 -12.79 -2.16 -17.08
N SER A 162 -12.59 -1.02 -16.41
CA SER A 162 -12.93 0.30 -17.00
C SER A 162 -11.92 0.82 -18.03
N GLY A 163 -11.13 -0.07 -18.63
CA GLY A 163 -10.00 0.27 -19.50
C GLY A 163 -9.38 -0.92 -20.21
N ALA A 164 -8.32 -0.64 -20.97
CA ALA A 164 -7.48 -1.61 -21.64
C ALA A 164 -6.04 -1.52 -21.13
N GLY A 165 -5.26 -2.58 -21.31
CA GLY A 165 -3.89 -2.71 -20.83
C GLY A 165 -3.76 -3.84 -19.83
N ASP A 166 -2.78 -3.75 -18.92
CA ASP A 166 -2.62 -4.74 -17.87
C ASP A 166 -3.65 -4.56 -16.78
N MET A 167 -4.15 -5.68 -16.28
CA MET A 167 -5.09 -5.69 -15.17
C MET A 167 -4.85 -6.92 -14.33
N GLU A 168 -5.22 -6.81 -13.06
CA GLU A 168 -5.25 -7.93 -12.14
C GLU A 168 -6.69 -8.26 -11.79
N VAL A 169 -7.13 -9.42 -12.25
CA VAL A 169 -8.41 -10.00 -11.90
C VAL A 169 -8.24 -10.76 -10.61
N SER A 170 -9.05 -10.46 -9.60
CA SER A 170 -9.06 -11.25 -8.35
C SER A 170 -10.46 -11.64 -7.93
N PHE A 171 -10.58 -12.86 -7.39
CA PHE A 171 -11.83 -13.41 -6.89
C PHE A 171 -11.55 -14.56 -5.93
N THR A 172 -12.56 -14.95 -5.16
CA THR A 172 -12.50 -16.17 -4.33
C THR A 172 -13.27 -17.26 -5.06
N PRO A 173 -12.64 -18.38 -5.47
CA PRO A 173 -13.34 -19.49 -6.09
C PRO A 173 -14.51 -19.98 -5.23
N GLN A 174 -15.71 -19.98 -5.81
CA GLN A 174 -16.95 -20.32 -5.13
C GLN A 174 -17.98 -20.87 -6.12
N THR A 175 -18.99 -21.60 -5.63
CA THR A 175 -20.16 -22.00 -6.41
C THR A 175 -21.03 -20.78 -6.75
N ALA A 176 -21.99 -20.94 -7.69
CA ALA A 176 -22.98 -19.90 -7.97
C ALA A 176 -23.84 -19.52 -6.76
N ALA A 177 -23.93 -20.41 -5.75
CA ALA A 177 -24.61 -20.16 -4.48
C ALA A 177 -23.71 -19.43 -3.45
N GLY A 178 -22.47 -19.07 -3.81
CA GLY A 178 -21.52 -18.37 -2.94
C GLY A 178 -20.75 -19.27 -1.96
N THR A 179 -20.79 -20.59 -2.13
CA THR A 179 -20.01 -21.51 -1.27
C THR A 179 -18.57 -21.58 -1.75
N PRO A 180 -17.56 -21.23 -0.92
CA PRO A 180 -16.17 -21.32 -1.34
C PRO A 180 -15.77 -22.76 -1.71
N VAL A 181 -14.95 -22.91 -2.74
CA VAL A 181 -14.45 -24.20 -3.23
C VAL A 181 -12.94 -24.24 -3.26
N ALA A 182 -12.37 -25.42 -2.98
CA ALA A 182 -10.95 -25.68 -3.19
C ALA A 182 -10.68 -25.83 -4.70
N TYR A 183 -9.44 -25.56 -5.12
CA TYR A 183 -9.07 -25.55 -6.53
C TYR A 183 -7.58 -25.88 -6.70
N ASP A 184 -7.22 -26.49 -7.82
CA ASP A 184 -5.82 -26.78 -8.19
C ASP A 184 -5.23 -25.70 -9.10
N GLY A 185 -6.08 -24.89 -9.74
CA GLY A 185 -5.64 -23.85 -10.66
C GLY A 185 -6.79 -23.06 -11.27
N VAL A 186 -6.48 -22.28 -12.29
CA VAL A 186 -7.44 -21.54 -13.13
C VAL A 186 -7.14 -21.73 -14.60
N SER A 187 -8.18 -21.77 -15.42
CA SER A 187 -8.08 -21.59 -16.86
C SER A 187 -8.48 -20.17 -17.25
N VAL A 188 -7.74 -19.59 -18.19
CA VAL A 188 -8.10 -18.34 -18.86
C VAL A 188 -8.40 -18.68 -20.31
N THR A 189 -9.64 -18.46 -20.73
CA THR A 189 -10.12 -18.78 -22.08
C THR A 189 -10.48 -17.52 -22.82
N LEU A 190 -9.80 -17.25 -23.94
CA LEU A 190 -10.19 -16.24 -24.91
C LEU A 190 -11.22 -16.85 -25.87
N ASN A 191 -12.40 -16.26 -25.93
CA ASN A 191 -13.47 -16.66 -26.83
C ASN A 191 -13.39 -15.81 -28.12
N GLY A 192 -13.42 -16.46 -29.28
CA GLY A 192 -13.52 -15.78 -30.57
C GLY A 192 -14.77 -14.90 -30.64
N VAL A 193 -14.58 -13.63 -30.93
CA VAL A 193 -15.63 -12.63 -31.15
C VAL A 193 -15.87 -12.46 -32.65
N LEU A 194 -17.12 -12.14 -33.03
CA LEU A 194 -17.47 -11.91 -34.42
C LEU A 194 -16.64 -10.75 -34.99
N SER A 195 -16.09 -10.96 -36.19
CA SER A 195 -15.60 -9.91 -37.10
C SER A 195 -14.17 -9.38 -36.89
N VAL A 196 -13.46 -9.72 -35.80
CA VAL A 196 -12.05 -9.29 -35.59
C VAL A 196 -11.25 -10.39 -34.89
N GLY A 197 -10.00 -10.60 -35.30
CA GLY A 197 -9.08 -11.46 -34.55
C GLY A 197 -8.87 -10.91 -33.13
N ALA A 198 -9.07 -11.76 -32.13
CA ALA A 198 -8.85 -11.44 -30.73
C ALA A 198 -7.48 -11.94 -30.29
N SER A 199 -6.78 -11.12 -29.51
CA SER A 199 -5.53 -11.49 -28.85
C SER A 199 -5.54 -10.96 -27.42
N MET A 200 -4.95 -11.68 -26.47
CA MET A 200 -4.76 -11.18 -25.10
C MET A 200 -3.54 -11.83 -24.45
N GLY A 201 -2.93 -11.13 -23.49
CA GLY A 201 -1.82 -11.67 -22.71
C GLY A 201 -2.29 -12.29 -21.40
N VAL A 202 -1.65 -13.38 -20.97
CA VAL A 202 -1.79 -13.96 -19.62
C VAL A 202 -0.39 -14.03 -19.00
N TYR A 203 -0.16 -13.23 -17.96
CA TYR A 203 1.15 -13.11 -17.31
C TYR A 203 1.37 -14.17 -16.25
N ASP A 204 0.44 -14.30 -15.32
CA ASP A 204 0.56 -15.24 -14.21
C ASP A 204 -0.79 -15.43 -13.51
N ALA A 205 -0.84 -16.45 -12.67
CA ALA A 205 -1.83 -16.57 -11.61
C ALA A 205 -1.12 -16.84 -10.29
N TYR A 206 -1.58 -16.25 -9.20
CA TYR A 206 -0.95 -16.40 -7.90
C TYR A 206 -1.95 -16.29 -6.74
N ILE A 207 -1.53 -16.80 -5.58
CA ILE A 207 -2.18 -16.58 -4.29
C ILE A 207 -1.23 -15.82 -3.35
N LEU A 208 -1.79 -15.12 -2.38
CA LEU A 208 -1.00 -14.46 -1.33
C LEU A 208 -0.83 -15.39 -0.13
N GLN A 209 0.41 -15.50 0.37
CA GLN A 209 0.74 -16.26 1.56
C GLN A 209 1.42 -15.37 2.60
N ASP A 210 1.18 -15.65 3.89
CA ASP A 210 1.93 -15.00 4.97
C ASP A 210 3.42 -15.35 4.91
N ALA A 211 4.26 -14.33 5.06
CA ALA A 211 5.70 -14.48 5.17
C ALA A 211 6.19 -14.02 6.55
N THR A 212 7.19 -14.71 7.08
CA THR A 212 7.87 -14.33 8.32
C THR A 212 8.70 -13.05 8.14
N SER A 213 9.23 -12.84 6.93
CA SER A 213 9.88 -11.60 6.54
C SER A 213 9.75 -11.36 5.02
N ALA A 214 9.70 -10.09 4.61
CA ALA A 214 9.76 -9.70 3.20
C ALA A 214 10.49 -8.37 3.01
N THR A 215 10.93 -8.13 1.77
CA THR A 215 11.41 -6.83 1.31
C THR A 215 10.21 -5.88 1.20
N CYS A 216 9.91 -5.14 2.25
CA CYS A 216 8.77 -4.23 2.26
C CYS A 216 9.05 -2.93 1.49
N ASN A 217 8.01 -2.11 1.31
CA ASN A 217 8.00 -0.76 0.73
C ASN A 217 8.60 -0.58 -0.68
N GLN A 218 9.11 -1.66 -1.26
CA GLN A 218 9.45 -1.76 -2.67
C GLN A 218 8.23 -2.28 -3.42
N PRO A 219 7.93 -1.71 -4.59
CA PRO A 219 6.97 -2.32 -5.49
C PRO A 219 7.41 -3.72 -5.90
N ILE A 220 6.43 -4.55 -6.18
CA ILE A 220 6.65 -5.90 -6.73
C ILE A 220 6.04 -6.09 -8.11
N ASP A 221 5.19 -5.15 -8.53
CA ASP A 221 4.48 -5.26 -9.78
C ASP A 221 3.99 -3.90 -10.27
N VAL A 222 3.74 -3.84 -11.57
CA VAL A 222 3.17 -2.71 -12.25
C VAL A 222 2.12 -3.17 -13.25
N LEU A 223 0.98 -2.47 -13.24
CA LEU A 223 -0.07 -2.58 -14.24
C LEU A 223 -0.13 -1.26 -15.00
N ALA A 224 -0.26 -1.29 -16.31
CA ALA A 224 -0.37 -0.05 -17.07
C ALA A 224 -1.38 -0.17 -18.21
N GLY A 225 -2.01 0.95 -18.55
CA GLY A 225 -3.05 0.95 -19.56
C GLY A 225 -3.71 2.29 -19.80
N ILE A 226 -4.88 2.23 -20.42
CA ILE A 226 -5.73 3.37 -20.78
C ILE A 226 -7.14 3.16 -20.26
N ARG A 227 -7.77 4.22 -19.75
CA ARG A 227 -9.15 4.23 -19.25
C ARG A 227 -9.97 5.32 -19.94
N ALA A 228 -11.26 5.06 -20.09
CA ALA A 228 -12.23 6.02 -20.62
C ALA A 228 -12.56 7.09 -19.57
N GLY A 229 -12.34 8.36 -19.87
CA GLY A 229 -12.89 9.49 -19.11
C GLY A 229 -14.36 9.78 -19.42
N GLY A 230 -15.17 8.75 -19.74
CA GLY A 230 -16.60 8.89 -20.08
C GLY A 230 -17.00 8.70 -21.55
N LEU A 231 -16.07 8.35 -22.44
CA LEU A 231 -16.32 8.00 -23.86
C LEU A 231 -15.75 6.61 -24.21
N SER A 232 -16.16 6.02 -25.34
CA SER A 232 -15.62 4.73 -25.81
C SER A 232 -14.10 4.80 -26.02
N ILE A 233 -13.36 3.82 -25.51
CA ILE A 233 -11.90 3.73 -25.66
C ILE A 233 -11.43 3.29 -27.05
N ALA A 234 -12.34 3.01 -27.98
CA ALA A 234 -12.00 2.44 -29.30
C ALA A 234 -11.01 3.31 -30.10
N ASN A 235 -10.99 4.62 -29.87
CA ASN A 235 -10.08 5.57 -30.52
C ASN A 235 -8.98 6.10 -29.59
N ALA A 236 -8.78 5.47 -28.42
CA ALA A 236 -7.76 5.89 -27.49
C ALA A 236 -6.37 5.60 -28.06
N THR A 237 -5.54 6.63 -28.17
CA THR A 237 -4.16 6.53 -28.66
C THR A 237 -3.13 6.67 -27.54
N GLY A 238 -3.58 6.71 -26.29
CA GLY A 238 -2.70 6.76 -25.14
C GLY A 238 -1.88 5.48 -25.01
N SER A 239 -0.68 5.58 -24.44
CA SER A 239 0.19 4.43 -24.21
C SER A 239 1.05 4.61 -22.96
N VAL A 240 1.46 3.47 -22.42
CA VAL A 240 2.52 3.40 -21.41
C VAL A 240 3.58 2.44 -21.92
N THR A 241 4.82 2.91 -22.05
CA THR A 241 5.94 2.09 -22.49
C THR A 241 6.96 1.94 -21.37
N ASN A 242 7.68 0.82 -21.38
CA ASN A 242 8.72 0.49 -20.38
C ASN A 242 8.25 0.61 -18.91
N LYS A 243 6.97 0.31 -18.63
CA LYS A 243 6.34 0.40 -17.29
C LYS A 243 7.19 -0.14 -16.13
N TRP A 244 7.92 -1.24 -16.33
CA TRP A 244 8.75 -1.85 -15.29
C TRP A 244 9.94 -0.98 -14.85
N ASN A 245 10.40 -0.06 -15.70
CA ASN A 245 11.49 0.86 -15.35
C ASN A 245 11.07 1.89 -14.28
N ALA A 246 9.79 2.05 -13.96
CA ALA A 246 9.38 2.89 -12.83
C ALA A 246 9.68 2.24 -11.47
N ILE A 247 10.00 0.94 -11.45
CA ILE A 247 10.16 0.15 -10.22
C ILE A 247 11.42 -0.73 -10.25
N ASP A 248 12.39 -0.43 -11.13
CA ASP A 248 13.59 -1.25 -11.37
C ASP A 248 14.74 -1.00 -10.38
N VAL A 249 14.56 -0.06 -9.44
CA VAL A 249 15.55 0.31 -8.43
C VAL A 249 16.87 0.80 -9.06
N ASP A 250 16.81 1.55 -10.17
CA ASP A 250 17.99 2.20 -10.76
C ASP A 250 18.47 3.41 -9.92
N PRO A 251 19.62 3.33 -9.22
CA PRO A 251 20.12 4.45 -8.41
C PRO A 251 20.59 5.64 -9.26
N THR A 252 20.82 5.44 -10.56
CA THR A 252 21.26 6.50 -11.49
C THR A 252 20.08 7.29 -12.08
N LEU A 253 18.85 6.76 -11.94
CA LEU A 253 17.63 7.35 -12.50
C LEU A 253 17.78 7.61 -14.01
N SER A 254 18.27 6.60 -14.74
CA SER A 254 18.55 6.64 -16.18
C SER A 254 17.45 5.97 -17.01
N THR A 255 16.81 4.95 -16.45
CA THR A 255 15.66 4.23 -17.02
C THR A 255 14.34 4.82 -16.52
N TYR A 256 13.29 4.75 -17.35
CA TYR A 256 11.98 5.27 -17.00
C TYR A 256 10.84 4.55 -17.71
N ALA A 257 9.68 4.54 -17.07
CA ALA A 257 8.38 4.34 -17.72
C ALA A 257 7.93 5.66 -18.37
N GLN A 258 7.32 5.56 -19.55
CA GLN A 258 6.84 6.71 -20.30
C GLN A 258 5.34 6.60 -20.50
N LEU A 259 4.60 7.53 -19.89
CA LEU A 259 3.16 7.69 -20.07
C LEU A 259 2.93 8.75 -21.15
N ASN A 260 1.98 8.49 -22.05
CA ASN A 260 1.58 9.41 -23.11
C ASN A 260 0.07 9.35 -23.32
N THR A 261 -0.66 10.45 -23.13
CA THR A 261 -2.13 10.46 -23.26
C THR A 261 -2.62 10.33 -24.70
N GLY A 262 -1.74 10.52 -25.68
CA GLY A 262 -2.11 10.58 -27.09
C GLY A 262 -2.92 11.83 -27.45
N ALA A 263 -3.56 11.81 -28.62
CA ALA A 263 -4.32 12.95 -29.15
C ALA A 263 -5.76 13.03 -28.61
N ALA A 264 -6.24 11.97 -27.95
CA ALA A 264 -7.60 11.90 -27.43
C ALA A 264 -7.70 12.63 -26.07
N VAL A 265 -8.33 13.81 -26.09
CA VAL A 265 -8.35 14.77 -24.97
C VAL A 265 -9.10 14.27 -23.71
N LEU A 266 -9.85 13.16 -23.80
CA LEU A 266 -10.68 12.62 -22.72
C LEU A 266 -10.30 11.21 -22.27
N THR A 267 -9.19 10.65 -22.76
CA THR A 267 -8.66 9.38 -22.29
C THR A 267 -7.65 9.60 -21.19
N GLN A 268 -7.60 8.67 -20.24
CA GLN A 268 -6.62 8.68 -19.17
C GLN A 268 -5.63 7.55 -19.39
N VAL A 269 -4.33 7.81 -19.31
CA VAL A 269 -3.33 6.75 -19.15
C VAL A 269 -3.03 6.55 -17.68
N PHE A 270 -2.72 5.32 -17.31
CA PHE A 270 -2.43 4.99 -15.94
C PHE A 270 -1.29 3.98 -15.81
N GLU A 271 -0.65 4.07 -14.65
CA GLU A 271 0.31 3.10 -14.15
C GLU A 271 -0.01 2.85 -12.68
N THR A 272 -0.45 1.63 -12.37
CA THR A 272 -0.73 1.17 -11.02
C THR A 272 0.46 0.37 -10.50
N VAL A 273 1.03 0.84 -9.40
CA VAL A 273 2.18 0.22 -8.73
C VAL A 273 1.68 -0.57 -7.51
N LEU A 274 2.08 -1.85 -7.40
CA LEU A 274 1.62 -2.77 -6.34
C LEU A 274 2.75 -3.05 -5.35
N PHE A 275 2.40 -3.10 -4.06
CA PHE A 275 3.31 -3.40 -2.96
C PHE A 275 2.98 -4.76 -2.34
N ASN A 276 3.99 -5.48 -1.85
CA ASN A 276 3.81 -6.80 -1.22
C ASN A 276 3.32 -6.74 0.23
N THR A 277 3.30 -5.55 0.81
CA THR A 277 2.95 -5.31 2.20
C THR A 277 2.04 -4.10 2.27
N THR A 278 0.91 -4.24 2.97
CA THR A 278 0.02 -3.12 3.23
C THR A 278 0.77 -2.04 4.02
N THR A 279 0.73 -0.81 3.51
CA THR A 279 1.28 0.37 4.15
C THR A 279 0.46 0.75 5.39
N ARG A 280 0.99 1.68 6.17
CA ARG A 280 0.30 2.28 7.30
C ARG A 280 -0.17 3.70 6.98
N PRO A 281 -1.26 4.16 7.63
CA PRO A 281 -1.62 5.57 7.62
C PRO A 281 -0.42 6.46 8.02
N GLY A 282 -0.16 7.49 7.22
CA GLY A 282 0.97 8.40 7.37
C GLY A 282 2.19 8.06 6.50
N ASP A 283 2.26 6.84 5.94
CA ASP A 283 3.30 6.51 4.96
C ASP A 283 3.21 7.44 3.76
N SER A 284 4.38 7.83 3.26
CA SER A 284 4.49 8.70 2.10
C SER A 284 4.77 7.89 0.85
N ILE A 285 4.12 8.27 -0.24
CA ILE A 285 4.60 7.90 -1.57
C ILE A 285 5.78 8.79 -1.96
N TYR A 286 6.70 8.23 -2.74
CA TYR A 286 7.84 8.91 -3.30
C TYR A 286 7.92 8.53 -4.77
N ILE A 287 7.76 9.51 -5.65
CA ILE A 287 7.75 9.33 -7.10
C ILE A 287 8.81 10.25 -7.69
N VAL A 288 9.77 9.70 -8.43
CA VAL A 288 10.68 10.50 -9.25
C VAL A 288 10.11 10.60 -10.65
N LEU A 289 9.87 11.82 -11.11
CA LEU A 289 9.23 12.08 -12.38
C LEU A 289 9.89 13.23 -13.15
N GLN A 290 9.59 13.30 -14.44
CA GLN A 290 10.04 14.37 -15.33
C GLN A 290 8.99 14.62 -16.40
N ASP A 291 8.71 15.90 -16.66
CA ASP A 291 8.04 16.32 -17.89
C ASP A 291 9.08 16.32 -19.04
N PRO A 292 8.86 15.55 -20.12
CA PRO A 292 9.76 15.54 -21.28
C PRO A 292 9.86 16.89 -22.01
N GLY A 293 8.88 17.78 -21.82
CA GLY A 293 8.75 19.06 -22.51
C GLY A 293 9.71 20.16 -22.04
N ALA A 294 11.02 19.89 -21.95
CA ALA A 294 12.16 20.81 -21.77
C ALA A 294 12.12 21.92 -20.66
N GLY A 295 10.97 22.19 -20.04
CA GLY A 295 10.76 23.21 -19.02
C GLY A 295 10.96 22.69 -17.61
N LEU A 296 10.93 23.61 -16.65
CA LEU A 296 10.82 23.26 -15.23
C LEU A 296 9.40 22.78 -14.97
N LEU A 297 9.27 21.63 -14.31
CA LEU A 297 7.97 21.12 -13.90
C LEU A 297 7.48 21.92 -12.68
N ASP A 298 6.25 22.39 -12.76
CA ASP A 298 5.53 23.05 -11.68
C ASP A 298 4.23 22.27 -11.41
N LEU A 299 3.74 22.27 -10.17
CA LEU A 299 2.49 21.58 -9.81
C LEU A 299 1.30 22.07 -10.63
N ASN A 300 1.27 23.35 -11.02
CA ASN A 300 0.23 23.90 -11.89
C ASN A 300 0.26 23.32 -13.31
N LEU A 301 1.43 22.85 -13.76
CA LEU A 301 1.61 22.18 -15.07
C LEU A 301 1.19 20.71 -15.03
N LEU A 302 1.00 20.12 -13.85
CA LEU A 302 0.49 18.74 -13.67
C LEU A 302 -1.04 18.66 -13.74
N THR A 303 -1.69 19.51 -14.54
CA THR A 303 -3.15 19.44 -14.72
C THR A 303 -3.55 18.07 -15.27
N GLY A 304 -4.58 17.45 -14.69
CA GLY A 304 -5.03 16.10 -15.05
C GLY A 304 -4.21 14.96 -14.44
N PHE A 305 -3.12 15.25 -13.72
CA PHE A 305 -2.38 14.25 -12.95
C PHE A 305 -3.11 13.90 -11.64
N THR A 306 -3.21 12.61 -11.35
CA THR A 306 -3.89 12.08 -10.16
C THR A 306 -3.11 10.90 -9.58
N ILE A 307 -3.08 10.82 -8.25
CA ILE A 307 -2.63 9.67 -7.50
C ILE A 307 -3.82 9.15 -6.69
N GLN A 308 -4.24 7.91 -6.91
CA GLN A 308 -5.28 7.26 -6.12
C GLN A 308 -4.71 6.04 -5.39
N PRO A 309 -4.62 6.08 -4.05
CA PRO A 309 -4.29 4.91 -3.26
C PRO A 309 -5.43 3.89 -3.24
N TYR A 310 -5.10 2.60 -3.17
CA TYR A 310 -6.06 1.51 -3.01
C TYR A 310 -5.60 0.53 -1.93
N LEU A 311 -6.57 -0.07 -1.24
CA LEU A 311 -6.40 -1.29 -0.45
C LEU A 311 -7.19 -2.41 -1.13
N GLY A 312 -6.48 -3.33 -1.78
CA GLY A 312 -7.06 -4.28 -2.71
C GLY A 312 -7.77 -3.55 -3.85
N LYS A 313 -9.10 -3.67 -3.92
CA LYS A 313 -9.95 -3.00 -4.93
C LYS A 313 -10.59 -1.70 -4.44
N THR A 314 -10.45 -1.36 -3.16
CA THR A 314 -11.16 -0.24 -2.56
C THR A 314 -10.25 0.98 -2.53
N ALA A 315 -10.75 2.13 -3.00
CA ALA A 315 -10.03 3.39 -2.88
C ALA A 315 -9.71 3.70 -1.40
N ALA A 316 -8.43 3.92 -1.11
CA ALA A 316 -7.92 4.22 0.22
C ALA A 316 -7.76 5.73 0.40
N GLY A 317 -8.87 6.40 0.72
CA GLY A 317 -8.92 7.86 0.81
C GLY A 317 -9.17 8.53 -0.54
N SER A 318 -9.22 9.86 -0.54
CA SER A 318 -9.47 10.67 -1.73
C SER A 318 -8.25 10.69 -2.67
N ALA A 319 -8.53 10.78 -3.96
CA ALA A 319 -7.54 11.07 -4.99
C ALA A 319 -6.73 12.32 -4.65
N ILE A 320 -5.42 12.25 -4.87
CA ILE A 320 -4.49 13.35 -4.69
C ILE A 320 -4.23 13.94 -6.08
N THR A 321 -4.81 15.11 -6.32
CA THR A 321 -4.64 15.90 -7.56
C THR A 321 -3.55 16.95 -7.37
N ASN A 322 -3.13 17.59 -8.47
CA ASN A 322 -2.08 18.62 -8.45
C ASN A 322 -2.34 19.85 -7.56
N THR A 323 -3.58 20.07 -7.10
CA THR A 323 -3.97 21.14 -6.17
C THR A 323 -4.02 20.70 -4.70
N ASN A 324 -3.74 19.43 -4.42
CA ASN A 324 -3.83 18.87 -3.07
C ASN A 324 -2.67 19.36 -2.19
N THR A 325 -2.97 19.81 -0.98
CA THR A 325 -1.98 20.35 -0.03
C THR A 325 -1.00 19.32 0.52
N LEU A 326 -1.27 18.02 0.35
CA LEU A 326 -0.37 16.93 0.73
C LEU A 326 0.77 16.75 -0.28
N LEU A 327 0.63 17.27 -1.51
CA LEU A 327 1.67 17.15 -2.53
C LEU A 327 2.82 18.11 -2.27
N ASN A 328 4.02 17.56 -2.22
CA ASN A 328 5.26 18.29 -2.29
C ASN A 328 6.00 17.89 -3.56
N LEU A 329 6.32 18.89 -4.39
CA LEU A 329 7.17 18.73 -5.57
C LEU A 329 8.50 19.46 -5.32
N ARG A 330 9.61 18.74 -5.50
CA ARG A 330 10.95 19.28 -5.28
C ARG A 330 11.89 18.85 -6.41
N LEU A 331 12.58 19.83 -7.00
CA LEU A 331 13.64 19.55 -7.98
C LEU A 331 14.74 18.67 -7.35
N LEU A 332 15.12 17.61 -8.04
CA LEU A 332 16.21 16.74 -7.64
C LEU A 332 17.54 17.32 -8.13
N SER A 333 18.29 17.92 -7.21
CA SER A 333 19.57 18.55 -7.52
C SER A 333 20.54 17.58 -8.20
N GLY A 334 21.19 18.02 -9.28
CA GLY A 334 22.20 17.24 -10.00
C GLY A 334 21.66 16.14 -10.93
N ALA A 335 20.33 15.94 -11.01
CA ALA A 335 19.71 14.87 -11.81
C ALA A 335 19.06 15.36 -13.12
N GLY A 336 19.33 16.60 -13.54
CA GLY A 336 18.64 17.30 -14.65
C GLY A 336 17.29 17.90 -14.21
N ASN A 337 16.30 17.93 -15.12
CA ASN A 337 14.93 18.40 -14.85
C ASN A 337 14.05 17.30 -14.20
N LYS A 338 14.60 16.51 -13.27
CA LYS A 338 13.86 15.47 -12.54
C LYS A 338 13.35 16.03 -11.21
N TYR A 339 12.16 15.61 -10.81
CA TYR A 339 11.51 16.08 -9.60
C TYR A 339 11.08 14.90 -8.74
N VAL A 340 11.17 15.09 -7.42
CA VAL A 340 10.55 14.23 -6.45
C VAL A 340 9.18 14.78 -6.14
N LEU A 341 8.15 13.98 -6.41
CA LEU A 341 6.80 14.18 -5.91
C LEU A 341 6.60 13.28 -4.69
N SER A 342 6.09 13.85 -3.61
CA SER A 342 5.79 13.10 -2.39
C SER A 342 4.46 13.53 -1.79
N ALA A 343 3.78 12.58 -1.15
CA ALA A 343 2.56 12.84 -0.38
C ALA A 343 2.40 11.80 0.72
N ALA A 344 2.09 12.27 1.93
CA ALA A 344 1.70 11.41 3.04
C ALA A 344 0.25 10.96 2.89
N ILE A 345 0.00 9.66 2.89
CA ILE A 345 -1.33 9.09 2.68
C ILE A 345 -2.00 8.82 4.04
N PRO A 346 -3.18 9.39 4.34
CA PRO A 346 -3.82 9.25 5.64
C PRO A 346 -4.52 7.88 5.85
N ALA A 347 -4.35 6.94 4.93
CA ALA A 347 -4.98 5.62 4.93
C ALA A 347 -3.94 4.53 4.61
N ALA A 348 -4.20 3.30 5.05
CA ALA A 348 -3.44 2.13 4.61
C ALA A 348 -3.77 1.80 3.16
N PHE A 349 -2.76 1.42 2.38
CA PHE A 349 -2.89 1.05 0.97
C PHE A 349 -1.90 -0.06 0.62
N ASP A 350 -2.17 -0.82 -0.43
CA ASP A 350 -1.25 -1.82 -0.99
C ASP A 350 -0.96 -1.55 -2.47
N ARG A 351 -1.60 -0.53 -3.05
CA ARG A 351 -1.43 -0.10 -4.44
C ARG A 351 -1.57 1.40 -4.56
N ILE A 352 -0.87 1.97 -5.53
CA ILE A 352 -1.02 3.37 -5.94
C ILE A 352 -1.28 3.40 -7.43
N ASP A 353 -2.38 4.03 -7.81
CA ASP A 353 -2.68 4.32 -9.20
C ASP A 353 -2.22 5.72 -9.56
N ILE A 354 -1.25 5.83 -10.47
CA ILE A 354 -0.74 7.08 -11.01
C ILE A 354 -1.39 7.26 -12.37
N SER A 355 -2.11 8.36 -12.58
CA SER A 355 -2.86 8.54 -13.81
C SER A 355 -2.83 9.99 -14.30
N MET A 356 -2.94 10.17 -15.62
CA MET A 356 -2.90 11.48 -16.27
C MET A 356 -3.79 11.52 -17.52
N GLY A 357 -4.27 12.72 -17.86
CA GLY A 357 -5.20 12.94 -18.97
C GLY A 357 -6.63 13.18 -18.48
N GLY A 358 -7.62 12.91 -19.33
CA GLY A 358 -9.04 13.08 -19.00
C GLY A 358 -9.54 14.52 -18.86
N LEU A 359 -8.69 15.53 -19.07
CA LEU A 359 -9.03 16.96 -19.03
C LEU A 359 -8.40 17.71 -20.21
N VAL A 360 -9.08 18.75 -20.68
CA VAL A 360 -8.53 19.66 -21.71
C VAL A 360 -7.34 20.42 -21.13
N GLY A 361 -6.22 20.44 -21.87
CA GLY A 361 -4.98 21.09 -21.40
C GLY A 361 -4.22 20.30 -20.33
N ALA A 362 -4.61 19.05 -20.08
CA ALA A 362 -3.87 18.15 -19.20
C ALA A 362 -2.46 17.86 -19.73
N LEU A 363 -1.60 17.44 -18.82
CA LEU A 363 -0.28 16.91 -19.14
C LEU A 363 -0.42 15.78 -20.16
N SER A 364 0.35 15.86 -21.26
CA SER A 364 0.27 14.89 -22.36
C SER A 364 1.33 13.79 -22.30
N SER A 365 2.40 14.02 -21.54
CA SER A 365 3.55 13.13 -21.44
C SER A 365 4.21 13.22 -20.07
N LEU A 366 4.55 12.08 -19.48
CA LEU A 366 5.25 12.02 -18.18
C LEU A 366 6.22 10.84 -18.19
N ARG A 367 7.43 11.08 -17.67
CA ARG A 367 8.37 10.00 -17.36
C ARG A 367 8.36 9.72 -15.87
N ILE A 368 8.32 8.45 -15.49
CA ILE A 368 8.41 7.97 -14.11
C ILE A 368 9.67 7.11 -14.01
N TYR A 369 10.57 7.50 -13.11
CA TYR A 369 11.89 6.88 -12.92
C TYR A 369 11.97 6.00 -11.68
N ASP A 370 11.17 6.28 -10.66
CA ASP A 370 11.18 5.53 -9.40
C ASP A 370 9.84 5.76 -8.70
N VAL A 371 9.26 4.69 -8.17
CA VAL A 371 8.08 4.74 -7.30
C VAL A 371 8.35 3.86 -6.09
N LYS A 372 8.25 4.43 -4.89
CA LYS A 372 8.37 3.66 -3.65
C LYS A 372 7.55 4.28 -2.53
N THR A 373 7.46 3.56 -1.42
CA THR A 373 6.86 4.08 -0.19
C THR A 373 7.93 4.34 0.85
N ILE A 374 7.74 5.40 1.65
CA ILE A 374 8.66 5.83 2.68
C ILE A 374 7.89 5.92 4.00
N MET A 375 8.46 5.32 5.04
CA MET A 375 7.93 5.41 6.39
C MET A 375 8.16 6.82 6.97
N PRO A 376 7.23 7.36 7.80
CA PRO A 376 7.46 8.62 8.50
C PRO A 376 8.79 8.61 9.25
N VAL A 377 9.55 9.69 9.14
CA VAL A 377 10.77 9.85 9.92
C VAL A 377 10.43 9.95 11.41
N PRO A 378 11.22 9.34 12.31
CA PRO A 378 11.03 9.54 13.73
C PRO A 378 11.17 11.02 14.09
N THR A 379 10.27 11.50 14.92
CA THR A 379 10.35 12.78 15.63
C THR A 379 10.71 12.46 17.08
N TYR A 380 11.47 13.34 17.73
CA TYR A 380 11.95 13.09 19.08
C TYR A 380 11.68 14.26 20.02
N GLY A 381 11.51 13.93 21.29
CA GLY A 381 11.46 14.86 22.40
C GLY A 381 12.47 14.46 23.47
N LEU A 382 12.85 15.43 24.29
CA LEU A 382 13.75 15.21 25.43
C LEU A 382 12.90 15.19 26.71
N THR A 383 13.24 14.28 27.63
CA THR A 383 12.69 14.32 28.99
C THR A 383 13.79 14.25 30.03
N ILE A 384 13.60 14.94 31.14
CA ILE A 384 14.45 14.85 32.34
C ILE A 384 13.56 14.38 33.49
N ASN A 385 13.87 13.23 34.09
CA ASN A 385 13.00 12.57 35.08
C ASN A 385 11.55 12.41 34.60
N GLY A 386 11.34 12.06 33.32
CA GLY A 386 10.01 11.87 32.73
C GLY A 386 9.24 13.16 32.42
N SER A 387 9.78 14.34 32.74
CA SER A 387 9.17 15.63 32.36
C SER A 387 9.77 16.16 31.07
N ALA A 388 8.93 16.69 30.16
CA ALA A 388 9.37 17.28 28.90
C ALA A 388 10.42 18.38 29.13
N SER A 389 11.46 18.37 28.32
CA SER A 389 12.58 19.32 28.38
C SER A 389 12.98 19.73 26.95
N ALA A 390 13.76 20.80 26.84
CA ALA A 390 14.37 21.25 25.59
C ALA A 390 15.89 21.36 25.74
N ASN A 391 16.57 21.58 24.61
CA ASN A 391 17.97 21.97 24.60
C ASN A 391 18.13 23.44 25.04
N PRO A 392 19.26 23.82 25.68
CA PRO A 392 20.32 22.94 26.18
C PRO A 392 19.99 22.29 27.53
N VAL A 393 20.61 21.15 27.81
CA VAL A 393 20.51 20.40 29.08
C VAL A 393 21.70 20.72 29.99
N CYS A 394 21.49 20.92 31.28
CA CYS A 394 22.61 21.11 32.22
C CYS A 394 23.33 19.79 32.50
N ILE A 395 24.67 19.79 32.57
CA ILE A 395 25.46 18.56 32.84
C ILE A 395 25.01 17.79 34.09
N LYS A 396 24.49 18.49 35.12
CA LYS A 396 23.96 17.86 36.34
C LYS A 396 22.71 17.00 36.10
N ASP A 397 21.98 17.26 35.02
CA ASP A 397 20.74 16.56 34.65
C ASP A 397 20.96 15.54 33.53
N ALA A 398 22.18 15.49 32.96
CA ALA A 398 22.51 14.61 31.84
C ALA A 398 22.30 13.11 32.16
N GLY A 399 22.58 12.68 33.40
CA GLY A 399 22.32 11.30 33.85
C GLY A 399 20.83 10.93 33.98
N LYS A 400 19.93 11.91 33.85
CA LYS A 400 18.46 11.78 33.92
C LYS A 400 17.79 12.04 32.58
N LEU A 401 18.56 12.37 31.55
CA LEU A 401 18.09 12.62 30.20
C LEU A 401 17.61 11.32 29.54
N GLN A 402 16.49 11.41 28.84
CA GLN A 402 15.98 10.38 27.97
C GLN A 402 15.50 11.03 26.66
N LEU A 403 15.86 10.40 25.55
CA LEU A 403 15.41 10.74 24.21
C LEU A 403 14.24 9.83 23.88
N ASN A 404 13.08 10.40 23.55
CA ASN A 404 11.85 9.65 23.31
C ASN A 404 11.33 9.92 21.91
N ILE A 405 10.91 8.88 21.20
CA ILE A 405 10.19 9.02 19.95
C ILE A 405 8.79 9.56 20.25
N SER A 406 8.39 10.61 19.53
CA SER A 406 7.11 11.31 19.74
C SER A 406 6.00 10.79 18.82
N ASN A 407 6.34 10.30 17.63
CA ASN A 407 5.42 9.67 16.67
C ASN A 407 5.64 8.15 16.63
N THR A 408 5.44 7.47 17.77
CA THR A 408 5.63 6.02 17.87
C THR A 408 4.62 5.25 17.04
N ASP A 409 5.10 4.28 16.27
CA ASP A 409 4.31 3.28 15.56
C ASP A 409 4.43 1.94 16.32
N PRO A 410 3.31 1.32 16.75
CA PRO A 410 3.33 0.05 17.50
C PRO A 410 3.87 -1.15 16.71
N CYS A 411 4.04 -1.03 15.39
CA CYS A 411 4.67 -2.07 14.56
C CYS A 411 6.01 -1.65 13.99
N ALA A 412 6.66 -0.69 14.65
CA ALA A 412 8.02 -0.29 14.35
C ALA A 412 8.96 -0.60 15.52
N ILE A 413 10.18 -1.00 15.19
CA ILE A 413 11.31 -1.07 16.10
C ILE A 413 12.19 0.15 15.79
N TYR A 414 12.59 0.88 16.82
CA TYR A 414 13.44 2.05 16.68
C TYR A 414 14.89 1.69 17.02
N ASN A 415 15.80 1.84 16.07
CA ASN A 415 17.22 1.52 16.24
C ASN A 415 18.01 2.82 16.48
N TRP A 416 18.72 2.89 17.60
CA TRP A 416 19.53 4.05 17.98
C TRP A 416 21.01 3.80 17.68
N TYR A 417 21.67 4.77 17.06
CA TYR A 417 23.07 4.68 16.62
C TYR A 417 23.92 5.82 17.19
N GLN A 418 25.23 5.57 17.27
CA GLN A 418 26.24 6.58 17.58
C GLN A 418 26.36 7.66 16.50
N SER A 419 27.15 8.70 16.78
CA SER A 419 27.44 9.81 15.85
C SER A 419 28.10 9.38 14.54
N ASN A 420 28.77 8.22 14.51
CA ASN A 420 29.34 7.63 13.30
C ASN A 420 28.28 7.02 12.36
N ASN A 421 27.01 6.99 12.81
CA ASN A 421 25.87 6.48 12.06
C ASN A 421 25.95 4.98 11.68
N THR A 422 26.75 4.19 12.39
CA THR A 422 26.95 2.76 12.08
C THR A 422 26.87 1.86 13.31
N THR A 423 27.36 2.32 14.46
CA THR A 423 27.36 1.54 15.70
C THR A 423 25.98 1.59 16.38
N LEU A 424 25.30 0.44 16.44
CA LEU A 424 24.03 0.29 17.16
C LEU A 424 24.26 0.41 18.67
N LEU A 425 23.50 1.29 19.32
CA LEU A 425 23.52 1.54 20.76
C LEU A 425 22.39 0.86 21.52
N GLY A 426 21.27 0.60 20.85
CA GLY A 426 20.11 -0.03 21.45
C GLY A 426 18.86 0.09 20.59
N THR A 427 17.80 -0.56 21.04
CA THR A 427 16.50 -0.56 20.36
C THR A 427 15.39 -0.13 21.32
N GLY A 428 14.35 0.51 20.78
CA GLY A 428 13.16 0.92 21.52
C GLY A 428 12.75 2.37 21.27
N SER A 429 11.50 2.69 21.62
CA SER A 429 10.93 4.03 21.48
C SER A 429 11.59 5.09 22.38
N SER A 430 12.54 4.70 23.23
CA SER A 430 13.33 5.62 24.03
C SER A 430 14.78 5.16 24.15
N PHE A 431 15.68 6.12 24.36
CA PHE A 431 17.11 5.89 24.50
C PHE A 431 17.70 6.81 25.56
N LYS A 432 18.56 6.25 26.43
CA LYS A 432 19.25 6.98 27.49
C LYS A 432 20.71 7.19 27.11
N PRO A 433 21.12 8.39 26.69
CA PRO A 433 22.52 8.65 26.35
C PRO A 433 23.41 8.67 27.59
N VAL A 434 24.65 8.21 27.45
CA VAL A 434 25.70 8.35 28.49
C VAL A 434 26.51 9.60 28.17
N ILE A 435 26.37 10.63 29.00
CA ILE A 435 27.04 11.93 28.83
C ILE A 435 27.77 12.29 30.13
N THR A 436 29.09 12.47 30.05
CA THR A 436 29.97 12.70 31.20
C THR A 436 30.63 14.09 31.21
N SER A 437 30.54 14.85 30.12
CA SER A 437 31.10 16.19 29.99
C SER A 437 30.14 17.13 29.26
N PRO A 438 30.27 18.46 29.42
CA PRO A 438 29.61 19.41 28.54
C PRO A 438 30.05 19.22 27.08
N GLY A 439 29.17 19.51 26.13
CA GLY A 439 29.42 19.35 24.70
C GLY A 439 28.14 19.13 23.89
N THR A 440 28.30 19.02 22.57
CA THR A 440 27.23 18.66 21.64
C THR A 440 27.35 17.18 21.29
N TYR A 441 26.28 16.43 21.53
CA TYR A 441 26.19 15.01 21.25
C TYR A 441 25.16 14.77 20.15
N THR A 442 25.55 14.03 19.12
CA THR A 442 24.64 13.62 18.04
C THR A 442 24.49 12.11 18.06
N TYR A 443 23.24 11.67 18.12
CA TYR A 443 22.83 10.28 17.92
C TYR A 443 22.01 10.20 16.64
N TYR A 444 21.78 9.00 16.15
CA TYR A 444 20.89 8.80 15.01
C TYR A 444 19.82 7.78 15.36
N VAL A 445 18.62 7.96 14.82
CA VAL A 445 17.53 6.99 14.99
C VAL A 445 16.80 6.75 13.68
N GLU A 446 16.45 5.49 13.45
CA GLU A 446 15.55 5.06 12.38
C GLU A 446 14.44 4.19 12.96
N ALA A 447 13.33 4.10 12.25
CA ALA A 447 12.26 3.16 12.49
C ALA A 447 12.34 2.03 11.45
N VAL A 448 12.27 0.78 11.90
CA VAL A 448 12.20 -0.42 11.06
C VAL A 448 10.86 -1.10 11.28
N ARG A 449 10.12 -1.40 10.22
CA ARG A 449 8.84 -2.11 10.37
C ARG A 449 9.06 -3.57 10.76
N SER A 450 8.24 -4.04 11.70
CA SER A 450 8.21 -5.46 12.07
C SER A 450 7.90 -6.33 10.85
N GLY A 451 8.67 -7.41 10.66
CA GLY A 451 8.55 -8.30 9.50
C GLY A 451 9.22 -7.79 8.21
N CYS A 452 9.77 -6.57 8.20
CA CYS A 452 10.43 -6.01 7.02
C CYS A 452 11.95 -6.07 7.17
N ASN A 453 12.64 -6.64 6.17
CA ASN A 453 14.11 -6.80 6.20
C ASN A 453 14.87 -5.67 5.48
N SER A 454 14.17 -4.79 4.77
CA SER A 454 14.74 -3.78 3.88
C SER A 454 14.26 -2.35 4.13
N VAL A 455 13.34 -2.17 5.10
CA VAL A 455 12.64 -0.89 5.29
C VAL A 455 13.01 -0.29 6.62
N ALA A 456 13.91 0.68 6.55
CA ALA A 456 14.08 1.69 7.57
C ALA A 456 13.51 3.02 7.07
N SER A 457 12.93 3.82 7.97
CA SER A 457 12.73 5.24 7.72
C SER A 457 14.07 5.90 7.39
N ASN A 458 14.05 7.04 6.70
CA ASN A 458 15.25 7.88 6.64
C ASN A 458 15.73 8.17 8.07
N ARG A 459 17.00 7.86 8.32
CA ARG A 459 17.58 8.02 9.63
C ARG A 459 17.78 9.50 9.93
N ILE A 460 17.34 9.93 11.12
CA ILE A 460 17.41 11.34 11.52
C ILE A 460 18.44 11.57 12.62
N PRO A 461 19.15 12.71 12.62
CA PRO A 461 20.02 13.09 13.72
C PRO A 461 19.20 13.58 14.92
N VAL A 462 19.62 13.15 16.10
CA VAL A 462 19.11 13.56 17.40
C VAL A 462 20.24 14.28 18.14
N THR A 463 20.13 15.60 18.25
CA THR A 463 21.20 16.44 18.82
C THR A 463 20.84 16.91 20.21
N VAL A 464 21.78 16.71 21.14
CA VAL A 464 21.68 17.16 22.53
C VAL A 464 22.84 18.11 22.82
N ASN A 465 22.50 19.33 23.25
CA ASN A 465 23.49 20.30 23.70
C ASN A 465 23.55 20.29 25.22
N VAL A 466 24.70 19.89 25.79
CA VAL A 466 24.90 19.82 27.23
C VAL A 466 25.84 20.94 27.68
N VAL A 467 25.35 21.80 28.57
CA VAL A 467 26.09 22.96 29.08
C VAL A 467 26.66 22.71 30.47
N PRO A 468 27.79 23.35 30.83
CA PRO A 468 28.34 23.29 32.17
C PRO A 468 27.35 23.80 33.22
N ARG A 469 27.60 23.46 34.48
CA ARG A 469 26.90 24.12 35.59
C ARG A 469 27.25 25.62 35.56
N PRO A 470 26.28 26.55 35.71
CA PRO A 470 26.59 27.95 35.92
C PRO A 470 27.58 28.13 37.08
N GLY A 471 28.53 29.05 36.93
CA GLY A 471 29.42 29.43 38.02
C GLY A 471 28.63 29.95 39.23
N ALA A 472 29.26 29.95 40.41
CA ALA A 472 28.67 30.59 41.57
C ALA A 472 28.35 32.07 41.27
N PRO A 473 27.22 32.62 41.74
CA PRO A 473 26.92 34.03 41.55
C PRO A 473 28.01 34.87 42.21
N LEU A 474 28.51 35.88 41.49
CA LEU A 474 29.43 36.87 42.04
C LEU A 474 28.62 37.88 42.85
N LEU A 475 28.87 37.95 44.16
CA LEU A 475 28.33 39.01 45.01
C LEU A 475 29.30 40.20 44.95
N THR A 476 28.85 41.32 44.37
CA THR A 476 29.58 42.59 44.45
C THR A 476 28.92 43.46 45.52
N ILE A 477 29.65 43.72 46.61
CA ILE A 477 29.24 44.71 47.60
C ILE A 477 29.63 46.09 47.05
N GLN A 478 28.64 46.92 46.71
CA GLN A 478 28.87 48.34 46.46
C GLN A 478 28.84 49.06 47.81
N LEU A 479 29.95 49.67 48.20
CA LEU A 479 29.97 50.54 49.38
C LEU A 479 29.24 51.84 48.99
N ASN A 480 28.23 52.22 49.77
CA ASN A 480 27.59 53.53 49.59
C ASN A 480 28.61 54.63 49.93
N PRO A 481 28.77 55.65 49.06
CA PRO A 481 29.76 56.71 49.23
C PRO A 481 29.51 57.58 50.45
#